data_AF-A0A2N1M9I9-F1
#
_entry.id   AF-A0A2N1M9I9-F1
#
_cell.length_a   1.000
_cell.length_b   1.000
_cell.length_c   1.000
_cell.angle_alpha   90.00
_cell.angle_beta   90.00
_cell.angle_gamma   90.00
#
_symmetry.space_group_name_H-M   'P 1'
#
loop_
_entity.id
_entity.type
_entity.pdbx_description
1 polymer ?
#
loop_
_entity_poly.entity_id
_entity_poly.type
_entity_poly.pdbx_seq_one_letter_code
_entity_poly.pdbx_strand_id
1 'polypeptide(L)'
;MNSYPGQDTLISYLKKQNNKSYRGFLILHKNIVVASVTSDLKWNDLDNAWAGNYIREAEKIFVDQQVINTLKEKLNIERLEYKKEFKSFWKIIIQEHHEKKNLTPKTKLLTEDLPQSSQVDHKKIKSIKKNDDDNTSNLLIELKEKQNQNEDHYLSKQNENPKVNHKKINKIIKRNNEEVTDDDPFINLKKRQRQNEDYIGLAYKDFVSGNIISFIKLLKETLLTRSRRSLYSANESVLQVTIELLLPSKYRVPELCLIMNTAVNKGNGKFGFLDVFVLGECYTNIELKYIPLTGLVSNTDGKDFDANELGELDKVIEREDEDILLRRQYRYFDKKSNKYIRTTINDILNNGAKQLERYMRIIAKGQANKYSTGVCDERIKIINSNPNKLIGFVIVVIGFRRIIWRSVDEKLTTNYRYIKIN
;
A
#
# COMPACT_ATOMS: atom_id res chain seq x y z
N MET A 1 34.66 -22.38 -2.05
CA MET A 1 33.45 -21.53 -1.99
C MET A 1 32.48 -22.18 -1.03
N ASN A 2 32.09 -21.51 0.05
CA ASN A 2 31.17 -22.07 1.03
C ASN A 2 29.75 -22.04 0.45
N SER A 3 29.22 -23.21 0.11
CA SER A 3 27.82 -23.39 -0.26
C SER A 3 26.94 -23.19 0.97
N TYR A 4 25.85 -22.43 0.83
CA TYR A 4 24.87 -22.24 1.91
C TYR A 4 23.62 -23.09 1.65
N PRO A 5 22.92 -23.54 2.71
CA PRO A 5 21.72 -24.36 2.56
C PRO A 5 20.67 -23.68 1.67
N GLY A 6 20.26 -24.35 0.59
CA GLY A 6 19.28 -23.85 -0.38
C GLY A 6 19.84 -23.09 -1.58
N GLN A 7 21.17 -22.96 -1.70
CA GLN A 7 21.82 -22.29 -2.85
C GLN A 7 21.44 -22.93 -4.20
N ASP A 8 21.50 -24.27 -4.32
CA ASP A 8 21.19 -24.97 -5.58
C ASP A 8 19.73 -24.80 -6.00
N THR A 9 18.81 -24.77 -5.04
CA THR A 9 17.39 -24.52 -5.26
C THR A 9 17.17 -23.11 -5.80
N LEU A 10 17.86 -22.11 -5.22
CA LEU A 10 17.79 -20.73 -5.68
C LEU A 10 18.37 -20.56 -7.09
N ILE A 11 19.51 -21.19 -7.39
CA ILE A 11 20.11 -21.17 -8.73
C ILE A 11 19.17 -21.82 -9.75
N SER A 12 18.58 -22.98 -9.40
CA SER A 12 17.61 -23.68 -10.24
C SER A 12 16.37 -22.82 -10.51
N TYR A 13 15.83 -22.15 -9.48
CA TYR A 13 14.71 -21.23 -9.59
C TYR A 13 15.02 -20.08 -10.57
N LEU A 14 16.18 -19.44 -10.39
CA LEU A 14 16.62 -18.34 -11.26
C LEU A 14 16.87 -18.78 -12.70
N LYS A 15 17.23 -20.04 -12.97
CA LYS A 15 17.43 -20.54 -14.34
C LYS A 15 16.12 -20.97 -15.02
N LYS A 16 15.19 -21.57 -14.27
CA LYS A 16 14.00 -22.22 -14.84
C LYS A 16 12.77 -21.32 -14.93
N GLN A 17 12.65 -20.32 -14.06
CA GLN A 17 11.44 -19.53 -13.98
C GLN A 17 11.42 -18.34 -14.96
N ASN A 18 10.33 -18.23 -15.73
CA ASN A 18 10.10 -17.10 -16.61
C ASN A 18 9.86 -15.81 -15.82
N ASN A 19 9.07 -15.86 -14.74
CA ASN A 19 8.83 -14.73 -13.86
C ASN A 19 9.61 -14.89 -12.53
N LYS A 20 10.81 -14.31 -12.49
CA LYS A 20 11.72 -14.40 -11.34
C LYS A 20 11.30 -13.38 -10.29
N SER A 21 10.79 -13.86 -9.16
CA SER A 21 10.31 -13.05 -8.04
C SER A 21 10.95 -13.56 -6.75
N TYR A 22 11.43 -12.65 -5.91
CA TYR A 22 12.00 -13.03 -4.63
C TYR A 22 10.92 -13.56 -3.69
N ARG A 23 9.76 -12.89 -3.64
CA ARG A 23 8.57 -13.37 -2.94
C ARG A 23 8.12 -14.73 -3.46
N GLY A 24 8.09 -14.90 -4.79
CA GLY A 24 7.73 -16.16 -5.43
C GLY A 24 8.65 -17.31 -5.02
N PHE A 25 9.96 -17.08 -5.00
CA PHE A 25 10.95 -18.06 -4.54
C PHE A 25 10.69 -18.49 -3.08
N LEU A 26 10.50 -17.54 -2.16
CA LEU A 26 10.29 -17.85 -0.74
C LEU A 26 9.03 -18.69 -0.50
N ILE A 27 7.95 -18.42 -1.23
CA ILE A 27 6.69 -19.15 -1.10
C ILE A 27 6.83 -20.57 -1.67
N LEU A 28 7.38 -20.71 -2.89
CA LEU A 28 7.49 -22.00 -3.57
C LEU A 28 8.50 -22.95 -2.92
N HIS A 29 9.54 -22.40 -2.28
CA HIS A 29 10.61 -23.18 -1.66
C HIS A 29 10.68 -22.99 -0.14
N LYS A 30 9.52 -22.75 0.48
CA LYS A 30 9.37 -22.52 1.92
C LYS A 30 10.08 -23.58 2.76
N ASN A 31 9.92 -24.86 2.41
CA ASN A 31 10.55 -25.98 3.11
C ASN A 31 12.10 -25.90 3.14
N ILE A 32 12.72 -25.51 2.03
CA ILE A 32 14.17 -25.32 1.92
C ILE A 32 14.61 -24.10 2.75
N VAL A 33 13.84 -23.01 2.67
CA VAL A 33 14.08 -21.81 3.48
C VAL A 33 14.00 -22.13 4.98
N VAL A 34 12.97 -22.87 5.45
CA VAL A 34 12.84 -23.31 6.85
C VAL A 34 14.04 -24.14 7.31
N ALA A 35 14.53 -25.06 6.47
CA ALA A 35 15.67 -25.91 6.79
C ALA A 35 17.01 -25.15 6.88
N SER A 36 17.10 -23.98 6.28
CA SER A 36 18.31 -23.14 6.25
C SER A 36 18.44 -22.17 7.44
N VAL A 37 17.37 -22.01 8.23
CA VAL A 37 17.31 -21.01 9.31
C VAL A 37 18.09 -21.49 10.53
N THR A 38 18.90 -20.61 11.10
CA THR A 38 19.59 -20.84 12.39
C THR A 38 18.84 -20.13 13.51
N SER A 39 18.91 -20.65 14.74
CA SER A 39 17.94 -20.36 15.81
C SER A 39 17.93 -18.93 16.38
N ASP A 40 18.85 -18.06 15.96
CA ASP A 40 19.16 -16.84 16.72
C ASP A 40 19.00 -15.55 15.89
N LEU A 41 18.53 -15.63 14.64
CA LEU A 41 18.43 -14.48 13.74
C LEU A 41 17.04 -13.81 13.79
N LYS A 42 17.02 -12.45 13.79
CA LYS A 42 15.77 -11.69 13.64
C LYS A 42 15.25 -11.81 12.22
N TRP A 43 13.94 -11.67 12.04
CA TRP A 43 13.29 -11.76 10.73
C TRP A 43 13.90 -10.84 9.65
N ASN A 44 14.35 -9.63 10.04
CA ASN A 44 15.02 -8.69 9.14
C ASN A 44 16.38 -9.20 8.66
N ASP A 45 17.12 -9.90 9.52
CA ASP A 45 18.46 -10.40 9.21
C ASP A 45 18.35 -11.59 8.24
N LEU A 46 17.34 -12.45 8.44
CA LEU A 46 17.02 -13.54 7.51
C LEU A 46 16.59 -13.02 6.13
N ASP A 47 15.71 -12.01 6.11
CA ASP A 47 15.26 -11.37 4.87
C ASP A 47 16.43 -10.72 4.11
N ASN A 48 17.28 -9.97 4.82
CA ASN A 48 18.48 -9.35 4.23
C ASN A 48 19.46 -10.40 3.68
N ALA A 49 19.69 -11.49 4.40
CA ALA A 49 20.58 -12.55 3.97
C ALA A 49 20.05 -13.23 2.69
N TRP A 50 18.78 -13.60 2.67
CA TRP A 50 18.17 -14.26 1.52
C TRP A 50 18.01 -13.32 0.32
N ALA A 51 17.69 -12.05 0.52
CA ALA A 51 17.65 -11.05 -0.54
C ALA A 51 19.05 -10.80 -1.14
N GLY A 52 20.08 -10.69 -0.29
CA GLY A 52 21.46 -10.56 -0.74
C GLY A 52 21.92 -11.78 -1.54
N ASN A 53 21.57 -12.98 -1.08
CA ASN A 53 21.83 -14.23 -1.78
C ASN A 53 21.12 -14.30 -3.15
N TYR A 54 19.85 -13.87 -3.22
CA TYR A 54 19.07 -13.83 -4.46
C TYR A 54 19.75 -12.97 -5.53
N ILE A 55 20.20 -11.76 -5.17
CA ILE A 55 20.92 -10.88 -6.10
C ILE A 55 22.31 -11.43 -6.45
N ARG A 56 23.05 -11.93 -5.47
CA ARG A 56 24.40 -12.47 -5.71
C ARG A 56 24.39 -13.66 -6.66
N GLU A 57 23.43 -14.57 -6.54
CA GLU A 57 23.31 -15.69 -7.48
C GLU A 57 22.79 -15.22 -8.84
N ALA A 58 21.93 -14.20 -8.90
CA ALA A 58 21.52 -13.59 -10.17
C ALA A 58 22.71 -12.96 -10.92
N GLU A 59 23.60 -12.24 -10.22
CA GLU A 59 24.82 -11.65 -10.78
C GLU A 59 25.81 -12.70 -11.33
N LYS A 60 25.79 -13.92 -10.79
CA LYS A 60 26.60 -15.04 -11.31
C LYS A 60 25.96 -15.71 -12.54
N ILE A 61 24.64 -15.67 -12.66
CA ILE A 61 23.89 -16.40 -13.70
C ILE A 61 23.69 -15.53 -14.94
N PHE A 62 23.39 -14.24 -14.78
CA PHE A 62 23.10 -13.33 -15.88
C PHE A 62 24.33 -12.46 -16.18
N VAL A 63 24.68 -12.35 -17.46
CA VAL A 63 25.76 -11.46 -17.93
C VAL A 63 25.21 -10.06 -18.25
N ASP A 64 23.92 -9.96 -18.56
CA ASP A 64 23.26 -8.70 -18.90
C ASP A 64 22.94 -7.86 -17.66
N GLN A 65 23.61 -6.71 -17.56
CA GLN A 65 23.44 -5.76 -16.46
C GLN A 65 22.02 -5.17 -16.38
N GLN A 66 21.31 -5.03 -17.51
CA GLN A 66 19.94 -4.53 -17.53
C GLN A 66 18.97 -5.53 -16.87
N VAL A 67 19.18 -6.83 -17.09
CA VAL A 67 18.41 -7.90 -16.44
C VAL A 67 18.68 -7.92 -14.93
N ILE A 68 19.94 -7.79 -14.52
CA ILE A 68 20.32 -7.71 -13.10
C ILE A 68 19.67 -6.50 -12.43
N ASN A 69 19.73 -5.33 -13.05
CA ASN A 69 19.14 -4.09 -12.51
C ASN A 69 17.63 -4.21 -12.38
N THR A 70 16.95 -4.79 -13.38
CA THR A 70 15.50 -5.05 -13.33
C THR A 70 15.15 -5.97 -12.16
N LEU A 71 15.95 -7.02 -11.90
CA LEU A 71 15.74 -7.92 -10.76
C LEU A 71 15.98 -7.22 -9.41
N LYS A 72 16.98 -6.34 -9.31
CA LYS A 72 17.25 -5.53 -8.11
C LYS A 72 16.09 -4.57 -7.81
N GLU A 73 15.63 -3.83 -8.81
CA GLU A 73 14.49 -2.92 -8.69
C GLU A 73 13.23 -3.66 -8.27
N LYS A 74 12.94 -4.79 -8.93
CA LYS A 74 11.79 -5.63 -8.58
C LYS A 74 11.89 -6.20 -7.17
N LEU A 75 13.06 -6.66 -6.74
CA LEU A 75 13.27 -7.14 -5.37
C LEU A 75 13.03 -6.03 -4.35
N ASN A 76 13.49 -4.81 -4.63
CA ASN A 76 13.28 -3.65 -3.74
C ASN A 76 11.80 -3.28 -3.66
N ILE A 77 11.09 -3.25 -4.79
CA ILE A 77 9.64 -3.01 -4.85
C ILE A 77 8.91 -4.09 -4.05
N GLU A 78 9.19 -5.37 -4.30
CA GLU A 78 8.56 -6.48 -3.59
C GLU A 78 8.75 -6.35 -2.06
N ARG A 79 10.00 -6.12 -1.60
CA ARG A 79 10.31 -6.00 -0.17
C ARG A 79 9.66 -4.77 0.48
N LEU A 80 9.42 -3.70 -0.29
CA LEU A 80 8.76 -2.49 0.19
C LEU A 80 7.24 -2.68 0.27
N GLU A 81 6.62 -3.14 -0.83
CA GLU A 81 5.17 -3.34 -0.95
C GLU A 81 4.67 -4.40 0.03
N TYR A 82 5.38 -5.53 0.12
CA TYR A 82 4.96 -6.69 0.92
C TYR A 82 5.67 -6.76 2.28
N LYS A 83 6.20 -5.66 2.79
CA LYS A 83 6.98 -5.61 4.05
C LYS A 83 6.30 -6.30 5.24
N LYS A 84 4.97 -6.11 5.39
CA LYS A 84 4.19 -6.76 6.46
C LYS A 84 4.04 -8.27 6.23
N GLU A 85 3.90 -8.70 4.98
CA GLU A 85 3.82 -10.11 4.60
C GLU A 85 5.17 -10.81 4.78
N PHE A 86 6.29 -10.22 4.34
CA PHE A 86 7.63 -10.76 4.61
C PHE A 86 7.88 -10.89 6.11
N LYS A 87 7.50 -9.89 6.92
CA LYS A 87 7.58 -9.98 8.38
C LYS A 87 6.75 -11.14 8.94
N SER A 88 5.53 -11.35 8.42
CA SER A 88 4.67 -12.46 8.85
C SER A 88 5.22 -13.80 8.40
N PHE A 89 5.69 -13.90 7.16
CA PHE A 89 6.32 -15.08 6.58
C PHE A 89 7.50 -15.51 7.44
N TRP A 90 8.48 -14.64 7.66
CA TRP A 90 9.66 -14.97 8.44
C TRP A 90 9.35 -15.31 9.90
N LYS A 91 8.32 -14.71 10.50
CA LYS A 91 7.83 -15.12 11.83
C LYS A 91 7.31 -16.56 11.83
N ILE A 92 6.54 -16.95 10.82
CA ILE A 92 6.04 -18.33 10.64
C ILE A 92 7.23 -19.28 10.45
N ILE A 93 8.21 -18.92 9.62
CA ILE A 93 9.40 -19.76 9.38
C ILE A 93 10.21 -19.97 10.67
N ILE A 94 10.42 -18.90 11.45
CA ILE A 94 11.14 -18.97 12.73
C ILE A 94 10.38 -19.90 13.69
N GLN A 95 9.06 -19.75 13.81
CA GLN A 95 8.24 -20.60 14.65
C GLN A 95 8.30 -22.07 14.22
N GLU A 96 8.11 -22.37 12.92
CA GLU A 96 8.20 -23.73 12.37
C GLU A 96 9.57 -24.37 12.61
N HIS A 97 10.65 -23.58 12.53
CA HIS A 97 12.00 -24.05 12.84
C HIS A 97 12.15 -24.41 14.34
N HIS A 98 11.62 -23.59 15.26
CA HIS A 98 11.64 -23.91 16.69
C HIS A 98 10.84 -25.16 17.03
N GLU A 99 9.67 -25.34 16.41
CA GLU A 99 8.83 -26.55 16.58
C GLU A 99 9.56 -27.81 16.11
N LYS A 100 10.25 -27.77 14.96
CA LYS A 100 11.08 -28.89 14.46
C LYS A 100 12.28 -29.21 15.36
N LYS A 101 12.93 -28.19 15.93
CA LYS A 101 14.06 -28.35 16.87
C LYS A 101 13.64 -28.95 18.22
N ASN A 102 12.39 -28.73 18.65
CA ASN A 102 11.84 -29.29 19.89
C ASN A 102 11.35 -30.75 19.73
N LEU A 103 11.18 -31.22 18.49
CA LEU A 103 10.82 -32.60 18.15
C LEU A 103 12.04 -33.53 17.97
N THR A 104 13.27 -33.01 18.07
CA THR A 104 14.50 -33.80 17.96
C THR A 104 15.15 -33.94 19.35
N PRO A 105 15.33 -35.16 19.88
CA PRO A 105 15.98 -35.34 21.19
C PRO A 105 17.43 -34.89 21.10
N LYS A 106 17.80 -33.84 21.84
CA LYS A 106 19.21 -33.52 22.06
C LYS A 106 19.79 -34.55 23.02
N THR A 107 20.53 -35.50 22.48
CA THR A 107 21.54 -36.27 23.21
C THR A 107 22.54 -35.28 23.81
N LYS A 108 22.36 -34.92 25.08
CA LYS A 108 23.38 -34.21 25.85
C LYS A 108 24.32 -35.26 26.44
N LEU A 109 25.60 -35.14 26.09
CA LEU A 109 26.71 -35.73 26.82
C LEU A 109 26.58 -35.39 28.32
N LEU A 110 26.76 -36.42 29.12
CA LEU A 110 26.88 -36.40 30.57
C LEU A 110 28.09 -35.57 31.01
N THR A 111 27.87 -34.67 31.96
CA THR A 111 28.73 -34.46 33.14
C THR A 111 27.95 -33.57 34.10
N GLU A 112 27.16 -34.20 34.96
CA GLU A 112 26.66 -33.63 36.21
C GLU A 112 27.52 -34.20 37.33
N ASP A 113 28.15 -33.32 38.12
CA ASP A 113 28.40 -33.60 39.52
C ASP A 113 27.23 -33.03 40.35
N LEU A 114 26.46 -33.96 40.90
CA LEU A 114 25.45 -33.82 41.98
C LEU A 114 26.24 -33.75 43.35
N PRO A 115 25.65 -33.62 44.58
CA PRO A 115 24.23 -33.80 44.89
C PRO A 115 23.58 -33.01 46.06
N GLN A 116 22.24 -33.08 46.15
CA GLN A 116 21.46 -33.81 47.18
C GLN A 116 20.05 -33.22 47.36
N SER A 117 18.99 -33.94 46.93
CA SER A 117 18.04 -34.75 47.76
C SER A 117 16.77 -33.94 48.08
N SER A 118 15.53 -34.44 48.13
CA SER A 118 14.93 -35.78 48.08
C SER A 118 13.41 -35.65 47.75
N GLN A 119 12.79 -36.80 47.47
CA GLN A 119 11.48 -37.13 46.86
C GLN A 119 10.21 -36.52 47.49
N VAL A 120 9.26 -35.96 46.70
CA VAL A 120 8.02 -36.55 46.08
C VAL A 120 6.87 -36.84 47.06
N ASP A 121 5.72 -36.15 46.91
CA ASP A 121 4.46 -36.82 46.52
C ASP A 121 3.28 -35.88 46.17
N HIS A 122 2.41 -36.39 45.31
CA HIS A 122 1.40 -35.67 44.52
C HIS A 122 0.00 -35.52 45.16
N LYS A 123 -0.71 -34.47 44.69
CA LYS A 123 -2.17 -34.32 44.42
C LYS A 123 -2.93 -33.28 45.28
N LYS A 124 -3.25 -32.13 44.68
CA LYS A 124 -4.62 -31.83 44.19
C LYS A 124 -4.66 -30.54 43.35
N ILE A 125 -5.21 -30.70 42.16
CA ILE A 125 -5.49 -29.68 41.14
C ILE A 125 -6.66 -28.80 41.59
N LYS A 126 -6.51 -27.47 41.48
CA LYS A 126 -7.62 -26.52 41.30
C LYS A 126 -7.30 -25.62 40.11
N SER A 127 -8.22 -25.68 39.16
CA SER A 127 -8.37 -25.02 37.87
C SER A 127 -8.14 -23.51 37.87
N ILE A 128 -7.32 -23.02 36.92
CA ILE A 128 -7.49 -21.68 36.33
C ILE A 128 -7.95 -21.92 34.90
N LYS A 129 -9.18 -21.50 34.60
CA LYS A 129 -9.75 -21.47 33.25
C LYS A 129 -8.94 -20.49 32.39
N LYS A 130 -8.36 -20.98 31.29
CA LYS A 130 -8.21 -20.18 30.06
C LYS A 130 -9.37 -20.58 29.17
N ASN A 131 -10.15 -19.60 28.71
CA ASN A 131 -11.11 -19.83 27.65
C ASN A 131 -10.33 -19.91 26.33
N ASP A 132 -10.52 -21.02 25.63
CA ASP A 132 -10.02 -21.28 24.29
C ASP A 132 -10.85 -20.52 23.24
N ASP A 133 -10.16 -19.88 22.30
CA ASP A 133 -10.72 -19.37 21.04
C ASP A 133 -10.68 -20.49 20.00
N ASP A 134 -11.83 -21.09 19.72
CA ASP A 134 -12.07 -22.12 18.69
C ASP A 134 -11.85 -21.64 17.23
N ASN A 135 -11.35 -20.42 17.01
CA ASN A 135 -11.24 -19.82 15.69
C ASN A 135 -9.93 -20.16 14.95
N THR A 136 -8.90 -20.61 15.67
CA THR A 136 -7.58 -20.91 15.08
C THR A 136 -7.56 -22.26 14.38
N SER A 137 -8.32 -23.23 14.89
CA SER A 137 -8.44 -24.57 14.32
C SER A 137 -9.22 -24.58 13.00
N ASN A 138 -10.24 -23.74 12.87
CA ASN A 138 -11.05 -23.64 11.65
C ASN A 138 -10.27 -23.01 10.48
N LEU A 139 -9.38 -22.05 10.75
CA LEU A 139 -8.49 -21.44 9.75
C LEU A 139 -7.43 -22.42 9.21
N LEU A 140 -7.00 -23.38 10.04
CA LEU A 140 -6.05 -24.43 9.68
C LEU A 140 -6.67 -25.50 8.78
N ILE A 141 -7.96 -25.77 8.92
CA ILE A 141 -8.71 -26.73 8.08
C ILE A 141 -8.99 -26.11 6.70
N GLU A 142 -9.44 -24.85 6.68
CA GLU A 142 -9.76 -24.14 5.42
C GLU A 142 -8.54 -23.92 4.51
N LEU A 143 -7.33 -23.83 5.08
CA LEU A 143 -6.08 -23.71 4.33
C LEU A 143 -5.60 -25.04 3.74
N LYS A 144 -5.88 -26.18 4.39
CA LYS A 144 -5.53 -27.51 3.88
C LYS A 144 -6.42 -27.94 2.71
N GLU A 145 -7.72 -27.62 2.77
CA GLU A 145 -8.66 -27.93 1.68
C GLU A 145 -8.35 -27.16 0.38
N LYS A 146 -7.88 -25.91 0.49
CA LYS A 146 -7.44 -25.10 -0.66
C LYS A 146 -6.09 -25.53 -1.26
N GLN A 147 -5.29 -26.31 -0.53
CA GLN A 147 -4.04 -26.89 -1.04
C GLN A 147 -4.30 -28.14 -1.89
N ASN A 148 -5.17 -29.04 -1.44
CA ASN A 148 -5.42 -30.31 -2.16
C ASN A 148 -6.14 -30.12 -3.51
N GLN A 149 -7.02 -29.12 -3.64
CA GLN A 149 -7.73 -28.86 -4.91
C GLN A 149 -6.83 -28.27 -6.03
N ASN A 150 -5.66 -27.72 -5.66
CA ASN A 150 -4.74 -27.11 -6.63
C ASN A 150 -3.67 -28.10 -7.14
N GLU A 151 -3.40 -29.20 -6.44
CA GLU A 151 -2.40 -30.19 -6.87
C GLU A 151 -2.93 -31.08 -8.02
N ASP A 152 -4.20 -31.47 -8.00
CA ASP A 152 -4.77 -32.39 -9.01
C ASP A 152 -4.93 -31.76 -10.41
N HIS A 153 -5.10 -30.44 -10.50
CA HIS A 153 -5.26 -29.75 -11.79
C HIS A 153 -3.93 -29.54 -12.53
N TYR A 154 -2.79 -29.56 -11.83
CA TYR A 154 -1.47 -29.23 -12.41
C TYR A 154 -0.63 -30.45 -12.84
N LEU A 155 -1.01 -31.66 -12.46
CA LEU A 155 -0.24 -32.89 -12.73
C LEU A 155 -0.63 -33.66 -14.01
N SER A 156 -1.64 -33.22 -14.78
CA SER A 156 -2.14 -33.97 -15.95
C SER A 156 -1.57 -33.56 -17.33
N LYS A 157 -0.62 -32.62 -17.42
CA LYS A 157 -0.12 -32.09 -18.72
C LYS A 157 1.41 -32.10 -18.96
N GLN A 158 2.19 -32.93 -18.28
CA GLN A 158 3.66 -32.97 -18.50
C GLN A 158 4.28 -34.37 -18.60
N ASN A 159 3.63 -35.32 -19.27
CA ASN A 159 4.31 -36.52 -19.74
C ASN A 159 4.28 -36.59 -21.26
N GLU A 160 5.19 -35.88 -21.92
CA GLU A 160 5.81 -36.33 -23.17
C GLU A 160 7.11 -35.53 -23.41
N ASN A 161 8.22 -36.27 -23.54
CA ASN A 161 9.59 -35.77 -23.58
C ASN A 161 9.94 -35.17 -24.97
N PRO A 162 10.89 -34.22 -25.07
CA PRO A 162 11.10 -33.41 -26.26
C PRO A 162 12.28 -33.90 -27.11
N LYS A 163 12.08 -34.17 -28.40
CA LYS A 163 13.20 -34.20 -29.38
C LYS A 163 12.77 -33.74 -30.79
N VAL A 164 13.47 -32.69 -31.25
CA VAL A 164 13.84 -32.40 -32.65
C VAL A 164 12.75 -31.78 -33.56
N ASN A 165 12.87 -30.47 -33.88
CA ASN A 165 13.34 -29.95 -35.19
C ASN A 165 12.94 -28.47 -35.41
N HIS A 166 13.92 -27.58 -35.45
CA HIS A 166 13.81 -26.13 -35.75
C HIS A 166 13.45 -25.78 -37.21
N LYS A 167 12.71 -26.64 -37.93
CA LYS A 167 12.31 -26.39 -39.35
C LYS A 167 10.81 -26.26 -39.59
N LYS A 168 9.95 -26.37 -38.57
CA LYS A 168 8.48 -26.18 -38.71
C LYS A 168 7.97 -24.77 -38.36
N ILE A 169 8.77 -23.92 -37.71
CA ILE A 169 8.30 -22.60 -37.25
C ILE A 169 8.12 -21.61 -38.42
N ASN A 170 8.97 -21.68 -39.46
CA ASN A 170 8.89 -20.73 -40.58
C ASN A 170 7.84 -21.06 -41.66
N LYS A 171 7.08 -22.15 -41.51
CA LYS A 171 5.96 -22.49 -42.41
C LYS A 171 4.57 -22.18 -41.86
N ILE A 172 4.46 -21.84 -40.56
CA ILE A 172 3.18 -21.45 -39.92
C ILE A 172 2.93 -19.94 -40.04
N ILE A 173 3.96 -19.13 -40.33
CA ILE A 173 3.82 -17.66 -40.49
C ILE A 173 3.17 -17.27 -41.84
N LYS A 174 2.86 -18.23 -42.74
CA LYS A 174 2.30 -17.92 -44.07
C LYS A 174 0.95 -18.52 -44.42
N ARG A 175 0.23 -19.10 -43.47
CA ARG A 175 -1.21 -19.39 -43.61
C ARG A 175 -1.87 -19.24 -42.26
N ASN A 176 -2.55 -18.11 -42.09
CA ASN A 176 -3.82 -17.91 -41.38
C ASN A 176 -4.07 -16.39 -41.33
N ASN A 177 -4.31 -15.82 -42.51
CA ASN A 177 -5.18 -14.64 -42.62
C ASN A 177 -6.59 -15.20 -42.65
N GLU A 178 -7.19 -15.39 -41.49
CA GLU A 178 -8.63 -15.62 -41.33
C GLU A 178 -9.02 -15.06 -39.95
N GLU A 179 -10.17 -14.37 -39.94
CA GLU A 179 -10.64 -13.42 -38.93
C GLU A 179 -10.46 -13.90 -37.47
N VAL A 180 -9.73 -13.12 -36.68
CA VAL A 180 -9.62 -13.32 -35.22
C VAL A 180 -10.76 -12.57 -34.56
N THR A 181 -11.72 -13.31 -34.01
CA THR A 181 -12.83 -12.78 -33.21
C THR A 181 -12.37 -12.27 -31.84
N ASP A 182 -13.14 -11.34 -31.27
CA ASP A 182 -12.81 -10.47 -30.14
C ASP A 182 -12.70 -11.17 -28.75
N ASP A 183 -12.64 -12.50 -28.72
CA ASP A 183 -12.81 -13.33 -27.53
C ASP A 183 -11.50 -13.88 -26.91
N ASP A 184 -10.32 -13.47 -27.40
CA ASP A 184 -9.04 -13.86 -26.78
C ASP A 184 -8.90 -13.23 -25.36
N PRO A 185 -8.85 -14.03 -24.28
CA PRO A 185 -8.74 -13.55 -22.90
C PRO A 185 -7.50 -12.68 -22.64
N PHE A 186 -6.39 -12.92 -23.35
CA PHE A 186 -5.17 -12.12 -23.21
C PHE A 186 -5.27 -10.78 -23.94
N ILE A 187 -5.97 -10.73 -25.08
CA ILE A 187 -6.32 -9.47 -25.74
C ILE A 187 -7.28 -8.67 -24.86
N ASN A 188 -8.26 -9.31 -24.24
CA ASN A 188 -9.19 -8.66 -23.31
C ASN A 188 -8.51 -8.16 -22.03
N LEU A 189 -7.53 -8.89 -21.49
CA LEU A 189 -6.74 -8.43 -20.34
C LEU A 189 -5.84 -7.25 -20.70
N LYS A 190 -5.18 -7.28 -21.86
CA LYS A 190 -4.39 -6.16 -22.38
C LYS A 190 -5.26 -4.96 -22.76
N LYS A 191 -6.45 -5.18 -23.32
CA LYS A 191 -7.45 -4.14 -23.58
C LYS A 191 -7.92 -3.50 -22.26
N ARG A 192 -8.20 -4.29 -21.22
CA ARG A 192 -8.54 -3.76 -19.88
C ARG A 192 -7.38 -3.01 -19.22
N GLN A 193 -6.15 -3.51 -19.35
CA GLN A 193 -4.96 -2.81 -18.85
C GLN A 193 -4.73 -1.48 -19.57
N ARG A 194 -4.83 -1.48 -20.91
CA ARG A 194 -4.75 -0.25 -21.72
C ARG A 194 -5.91 0.70 -21.42
N GLN A 195 -7.14 0.20 -21.31
CA GLN A 195 -8.30 0.99 -20.91
C GLN A 195 -8.11 1.59 -19.52
N ASN A 196 -7.50 0.87 -18.57
CA ASN A 196 -7.17 1.39 -17.25
C ASN A 196 -6.05 2.45 -17.31
N GLU A 197 -5.01 2.25 -18.14
CA GLU A 197 -3.96 3.25 -18.37
C GLU A 197 -4.50 4.51 -19.04
N ASP A 198 -5.35 4.37 -20.06
CA ASP A 198 -6.02 5.45 -20.76
C ASP A 198 -6.99 6.19 -19.84
N TYR A 199 -7.70 5.47 -18.98
CA TYR A 199 -8.63 6.05 -18.00
C TYR A 199 -7.89 6.81 -16.89
N ILE A 200 -6.79 6.29 -16.37
CA ILE A 200 -5.92 7.00 -15.41
C ILE A 200 -5.31 8.23 -16.08
N GLY A 201 -4.84 8.09 -17.32
CA GLY A 201 -4.30 9.19 -18.12
C GLY A 201 -5.33 10.30 -18.37
N LEU A 202 -6.55 9.93 -18.73
CA LEU A 202 -7.66 10.87 -18.92
C LEU A 202 -8.04 11.56 -17.60
N ALA A 203 -8.21 10.80 -16.52
CA ALA A 203 -8.53 11.36 -15.21
C ALA A 203 -7.45 12.34 -14.74
N TYR A 204 -6.18 12.04 -14.97
CA TYR A 204 -5.08 12.95 -14.71
C TYR A 204 -5.13 14.21 -15.58
N LYS A 205 -5.36 14.05 -16.89
CA LYS A 205 -5.44 15.17 -17.85
C LYS A 205 -6.57 16.14 -17.50
N ASP A 206 -7.76 15.60 -17.22
CA ASP A 206 -8.90 16.37 -16.75
C ASP A 206 -8.55 17.09 -15.45
N PHE A 207 -7.91 16.39 -14.51
CA PHE A 207 -7.56 16.95 -13.21
C PHE A 207 -6.59 18.15 -13.30
N VAL A 208 -5.56 18.06 -14.14
CA VAL A 208 -4.59 19.17 -14.32
C VAL A 208 -5.10 20.32 -15.18
N SER A 209 -6.19 20.11 -15.91
CA SER A 209 -6.94 21.18 -16.59
C SER A 209 -8.00 21.84 -15.69
N GLY A 210 -8.11 21.38 -14.43
CA GLY A 210 -9.05 21.93 -13.45
C GLY A 210 -10.40 21.21 -13.37
N ASN A 211 -10.56 20.06 -14.02
CA ASN A 211 -11.75 19.23 -13.93
C ASN A 211 -11.51 18.02 -13.01
N ILE A 212 -12.11 18.04 -11.82
CA ILE A 212 -11.91 16.99 -10.82
C ILE A 212 -12.78 15.75 -11.02
N ILE A 213 -13.83 15.80 -11.84
CA ILE A 213 -14.89 14.78 -11.87
C ILE A 213 -14.33 13.38 -12.16
N SER A 214 -13.53 13.25 -13.22
CA SER A 214 -12.90 11.99 -13.62
C SER A 214 -11.96 11.46 -12.54
N PHE A 215 -11.24 12.36 -11.85
CA PHE A 215 -10.35 12.01 -10.75
C PHE A 215 -11.11 11.52 -9.51
N ILE A 216 -12.23 12.14 -9.14
CA ILE A 216 -13.08 11.64 -8.03
C ILE A 216 -13.61 10.25 -8.32
N LYS A 217 -14.03 9.98 -9.57
CA LYS A 217 -14.50 8.66 -9.97
C LYS A 217 -13.40 7.61 -9.82
N LEU A 218 -12.20 7.90 -10.33
CA LEU A 218 -11.02 7.04 -10.20
C LEU A 218 -10.63 6.81 -8.72
N LEU A 219 -10.65 7.86 -7.90
CA LEU A 219 -10.37 7.78 -6.46
C LEU A 219 -11.38 6.86 -5.76
N LYS A 220 -12.67 7.02 -6.04
CA LYS A 220 -13.73 6.17 -5.48
C LYS A 220 -13.55 4.71 -5.88
N GLU A 221 -13.33 4.43 -7.16
CA GLU A 221 -13.09 3.07 -7.66
C GLU A 221 -11.88 2.43 -6.97
N THR A 222 -10.82 3.21 -6.77
CA THR A 222 -9.61 2.77 -6.05
C THR A 222 -9.91 2.47 -4.58
N LEU A 223 -10.62 3.34 -3.87
CA LEU A 223 -11.00 3.12 -2.47
C LEU A 223 -11.91 1.90 -2.29
N LEU A 224 -12.79 1.63 -3.26
CA LEU A 224 -13.67 0.45 -3.26
C LEU A 224 -12.92 -0.88 -3.37
N THR A 225 -11.68 -0.89 -3.87
CA THR A 225 -10.83 -2.09 -3.88
C THR A 225 -10.28 -2.46 -2.51
N ARG A 226 -10.33 -1.53 -1.55
CA ARG A 226 -9.79 -1.76 -0.20
C ARG A 226 -10.65 -2.75 0.56
N SER A 227 -10.02 -3.48 1.48
CA SER A 227 -10.75 -4.41 2.33
C SER A 227 -11.75 -3.67 3.21
N ARG A 228 -12.91 -4.29 3.43
CA ARG A 228 -13.93 -3.78 4.37
C ARG A 228 -13.36 -3.52 5.77
N ARG A 229 -12.44 -4.37 6.22
CA ARG A 229 -11.71 -4.20 7.50
C ARG A 229 -10.95 -2.87 7.58
N SER A 230 -10.54 -2.31 6.44
CA SER A 230 -9.85 -1.02 6.38
C SER A 230 -10.76 0.16 6.71
N LEU A 231 -12.10 0.04 6.65
CA LEU A 231 -13.03 1.11 6.99
C LEU A 231 -12.86 1.59 8.44
N TYR A 232 -12.46 0.69 9.34
CA TYR A 232 -12.26 1.00 10.76
C TYR A 232 -11.01 1.87 11.02
N SER A 233 -9.95 1.65 10.22
CA SER A 233 -8.61 2.23 10.48
C SER A 233 -8.15 3.26 9.46
N ALA A 234 -8.92 3.44 8.37
CA ALA A 234 -8.62 4.45 7.38
C ALA A 234 -8.72 5.86 7.99
N ASN A 235 -7.83 6.73 7.53
CA ASN A 235 -7.66 8.10 7.99
C ASN A 235 -7.09 8.96 6.85
N GLU A 236 -6.83 10.23 7.13
CA GLU A 236 -6.27 11.18 6.14
C GLU A 236 -4.96 10.69 5.54
N SER A 237 -4.07 10.07 6.32
CA SER A 237 -2.81 9.52 5.80
C SER A 237 -3.04 8.40 4.78
N VAL A 238 -4.05 7.53 4.98
CA VAL A 238 -4.42 6.51 3.99
C VAL A 238 -4.98 7.14 2.72
N LEU A 239 -5.81 8.18 2.86
CA LEU A 239 -6.36 8.92 1.74
C LEU A 239 -5.25 9.60 0.93
N GLN A 240 -4.33 10.29 1.61
CA GLN A 240 -3.19 10.95 1.00
C GLN A 240 -2.33 9.97 0.21
N VAL A 241 -1.92 8.84 0.81
CA VAL A 241 -1.15 7.81 0.10
C VAL A 241 -1.92 7.27 -1.12
N THR A 242 -3.23 7.13 -1.03
CA THR A 242 -4.05 6.67 -2.16
C THR A 242 -4.03 7.67 -3.31
N ILE A 243 -4.23 8.96 -3.03
CA ILE A 243 -4.15 10.04 -4.04
C ILE A 243 -2.75 10.14 -4.63
N GLU A 244 -1.73 10.00 -3.80
CA GLU A 244 -0.33 9.97 -4.22
C GLU A 244 -0.03 8.82 -5.18
N LEU A 245 -0.66 7.65 -5.02
CA LEU A 245 -0.48 6.52 -5.95
C LEU A 245 -1.20 6.75 -7.28
N LEU A 246 -2.30 7.52 -7.29
CA LEU A 246 -3.06 7.82 -8.50
C LEU A 246 -2.44 8.95 -9.35
N LEU A 247 -1.65 9.82 -8.71
CA LEU A 247 -1.02 10.96 -9.36
C LEU A 247 0.42 10.62 -9.79
N PRO A 248 0.85 10.95 -11.02
CA PRO A 248 2.22 10.70 -11.45
C PRO A 248 3.22 11.46 -10.57
N SER A 249 4.26 10.77 -10.11
CA SER A 249 5.25 11.31 -9.17
C SER A 249 5.95 12.57 -9.68
N LYS A 250 6.16 12.70 -10.98
CA LYS A 250 6.77 13.88 -11.63
C LYS A 250 5.96 15.16 -11.44
N TYR A 251 4.65 15.04 -11.26
CA TYR A 251 3.73 16.18 -11.27
C TYR A 251 3.10 16.46 -9.92
N ARG A 252 3.42 15.71 -8.86
CA ARG A 252 2.88 15.93 -7.52
C ARG A 252 3.95 16.26 -6.49
N VAL A 253 3.62 17.11 -5.54
CA VAL A 253 4.42 17.41 -4.35
C VAL A 253 3.50 17.27 -3.13
N PRO A 254 3.58 16.14 -2.42
CA PRO A 254 2.87 15.95 -1.16
C PRO A 254 3.43 16.85 -0.07
N GLU A 255 2.57 17.32 0.82
CA GLU A 255 2.92 18.16 1.97
C GLU A 255 3.79 19.35 1.55
N LEU A 256 3.32 20.14 0.58
CA LEU A 256 4.05 21.31 0.11
C LEU A 256 4.25 22.28 1.27
N CYS A 257 5.51 22.53 1.62
CA CYS A 257 5.86 23.36 2.77
C CYS A 257 5.72 24.85 2.44
N LEU A 258 5.02 25.58 3.31
CA LEU A 258 4.76 27.02 3.18
C LEU A 258 5.26 27.77 4.43
N ILE A 259 5.79 28.97 4.24
CA ILE A 259 5.96 29.95 5.33
C ILE A 259 4.71 30.82 5.37
N MET A 260 3.89 30.60 6.40
CA MET A 260 2.59 31.26 6.59
C MET A 260 2.73 32.61 7.30
N ASN A 261 3.69 32.73 8.22
CA ASN A 261 3.93 33.94 8.99
C ASN A 261 5.41 34.03 9.40
N THR A 262 6.10 35.08 9.00
CA THR A 262 7.53 35.31 9.30
C THR A 262 7.77 35.91 10.67
N ALA A 263 6.75 36.51 11.31
CA ALA A 263 6.87 37.18 12.60
C ALA A 263 6.83 36.24 13.82
N VAL A 264 6.48 34.96 13.62
CA VAL A 264 6.34 33.97 14.70
C VAL A 264 7.50 32.99 14.73
N ASN A 265 7.83 32.51 15.93
CA ASN A 265 8.83 31.46 16.14
C ASN A 265 8.40 30.12 15.54
N LYS A 266 9.37 29.23 15.28
CA LYS A 266 9.11 27.87 14.80
C LYS A 266 8.14 27.15 15.74
N GLY A 267 7.14 26.48 15.18
CA GLY A 267 6.10 25.75 15.94
C GLY A 267 4.80 26.53 16.18
N ASN A 268 4.80 27.86 16.07
CA ASN A 268 3.63 28.70 16.39
C ASN A 268 2.83 29.11 15.14
N GLY A 269 2.59 28.18 14.21
CA GLY A 269 1.90 28.47 12.95
C GLY A 269 2.77 29.22 11.92
N LYS A 270 4.10 29.23 12.12
CA LYS A 270 5.08 29.72 11.14
C LYS A 270 4.96 28.99 9.80
N PHE A 271 4.77 27.68 9.86
CA PHE A 271 4.70 26.79 8.71
C PHE A 271 3.29 26.29 8.49
N GLY A 272 2.94 26.09 7.23
CA GLY A 272 1.74 25.40 6.76
C GLY A 272 2.13 24.32 5.76
N PHE A 273 1.31 23.30 5.65
CA PHE A 273 1.55 22.16 4.76
C PHE A 273 0.28 21.93 3.97
N LEU A 274 0.36 22.11 2.65
CA LEU A 274 -0.72 21.75 1.73
C LEU A 274 -0.60 20.25 1.43
N ASP A 275 -1.69 19.49 1.57
CA ASP A 275 -1.64 18.02 1.48
C ASP A 275 -1.05 17.52 0.17
N VAL A 276 -1.52 18.04 -0.98
CA VAL A 276 -0.91 17.74 -2.28
C VAL A 276 -0.95 18.97 -3.19
N PHE A 277 0.21 19.33 -3.72
CA PHE A 277 0.36 20.29 -4.81
C PHE A 277 0.60 19.57 -6.14
N VAL A 278 -0.16 19.90 -7.17
CA VAL A 278 -0.08 19.24 -8.49
C VAL A 278 0.26 20.25 -9.58
N LEU A 279 1.29 19.90 -10.34
CA LEU A 279 1.84 20.65 -11.46
C LEU A 279 1.17 20.21 -12.75
N GLY A 280 0.78 21.16 -13.59
CA GLY A 280 0.19 20.88 -14.88
C GLY A 280 -0.07 22.15 -15.67
N GLU A 281 -1.12 22.14 -16.50
CA GLU A 281 -1.60 23.34 -17.20
C GLU A 281 -2.01 24.40 -16.19
N CYS A 282 -2.80 24.00 -15.19
CA CYS A 282 -3.06 24.77 -13.98
C CYS A 282 -2.25 24.21 -12.80
N TYR A 283 -2.09 25.01 -11.75
CA TYR A 283 -1.52 24.56 -10.49
C TYR A 283 -2.64 24.17 -9.53
N THR A 284 -2.85 22.87 -9.36
CA THR A 284 -3.94 22.33 -8.54
C THR A 284 -3.48 22.10 -7.11
N ASN A 285 -4.24 22.59 -6.14
CA ASN A 285 -3.96 22.56 -4.72
C ASN A 285 -5.03 21.71 -4.04
N ILE A 286 -4.64 20.65 -3.35
CA ILE A 286 -5.57 19.70 -2.74
C ILE A 286 -5.46 19.78 -1.22
N GLU A 287 -6.61 19.95 -0.57
CA GLU A 287 -6.81 19.72 0.86
C GLU A 287 -7.69 18.48 1.04
N LEU A 288 -7.25 17.57 1.90
CA LEU A 288 -7.85 16.26 2.13
C LEU A 288 -8.48 16.21 3.51
N LYS A 289 -9.69 15.66 3.57
CA LYS A 289 -10.35 15.31 4.82
C LYS A 289 -10.85 13.89 4.71
N TYR A 290 -10.61 13.09 5.74
CA TYR A 290 -11.16 11.75 5.84
C TYR A 290 -12.06 11.67 7.07
N ILE A 291 -13.29 11.21 6.87
CA ILE A 291 -14.29 11.02 7.92
C ILE A 291 -14.49 9.51 8.10
N PRO A 292 -13.89 8.92 9.17
CA PRO A 292 -14.14 7.53 9.52
C PRO A 292 -15.61 7.34 9.89
N LEU A 293 -16.20 6.26 9.40
CA LEU A 293 -17.59 5.91 9.68
C LEU A 293 -17.85 5.71 11.18
N THR A 294 -16.84 5.23 11.91
CA THR A 294 -16.88 5.06 13.38
C THR A 294 -17.02 6.37 14.14
N GLY A 295 -16.68 7.51 13.53
CA GLY A 295 -16.86 8.83 14.15
C GLY A 295 -18.19 9.50 13.81
N LEU A 296 -19.00 8.94 12.91
CA LEU A 296 -20.33 9.46 12.64
C LEU A 296 -21.23 9.17 13.85
N VAL A 297 -21.89 10.21 14.37
CA VAL A 297 -22.77 10.07 15.53
C VAL A 297 -24.04 9.37 15.06
N SER A 298 -24.23 8.13 15.52
CA SER A 298 -25.47 7.38 15.33
C SER A 298 -26.39 7.54 16.53
N ASN A 299 -27.66 7.13 16.39
CA ASN A 299 -28.63 7.11 17.49
C ASN A 299 -28.35 6.02 18.53
N THR A 300 -27.34 5.17 18.31
CA THR A 300 -26.94 4.08 19.21
C THR A 300 -25.66 4.48 19.94
N ASP A 301 -25.79 5.38 20.91
CA ASP A 301 -24.66 5.82 21.72
C ASP A 301 -23.95 4.62 22.38
N GLY A 302 -22.69 4.39 22.03
CA GLY A 302 -21.78 3.50 22.77
C GLY A 302 -21.55 2.10 22.22
N LYS A 303 -22.14 1.71 21.08
CA LYS A 303 -21.81 0.43 20.42
C LYS A 303 -20.77 0.64 19.32
N ASP A 304 -19.63 -0.04 19.43
CA ASP A 304 -18.65 -0.11 18.35
C ASP A 304 -19.24 -0.91 17.18
N PHE A 305 -19.12 -0.35 15.98
CA PHE A 305 -19.55 -1.05 14.76
C PHE A 305 -18.54 -2.13 14.38
N ASP A 306 -19.04 -3.33 14.10
CA ASP A 306 -18.22 -4.35 13.47
C ASP A 306 -17.95 -4.04 11.98
N ALA A 307 -17.07 -4.82 11.35
CA ALA A 307 -16.70 -4.58 9.95
C ALA A 307 -17.88 -4.72 8.97
N ASN A 308 -18.85 -5.60 9.26
CA ASN A 308 -20.03 -5.77 8.41
C ASN A 308 -21.00 -4.61 8.59
N GLU A 309 -21.27 -4.20 9.82
CA GLU A 309 -22.11 -3.04 10.13
C GLU A 309 -21.53 -1.76 9.50
N LEU A 310 -20.21 -1.55 9.56
CA LEU A 310 -19.54 -0.45 8.85
C LEU A 310 -19.69 -0.57 7.33
N GLY A 311 -19.61 -1.77 6.79
CA GLY A 311 -19.79 -2.02 5.36
C GLY A 311 -21.20 -1.69 4.87
N GLU A 312 -22.23 -1.96 5.68
CA GLU A 312 -23.61 -1.58 5.36
C GLU A 312 -23.83 -0.07 5.54
N LEU A 313 -23.27 0.54 6.59
CA LEU A 313 -23.32 1.98 6.79
C LEU A 313 -22.67 2.76 5.63
N ASP A 314 -21.52 2.29 5.12
CA ASP A 314 -20.84 2.88 3.95
C ASP A 314 -21.76 2.90 2.71
N LYS A 315 -22.54 1.84 2.49
CA LYS A 315 -23.52 1.77 1.38
C LYS A 315 -24.73 2.66 1.60
N VAL A 316 -25.19 2.79 2.85
CA VAL A 316 -26.30 3.69 3.20
C VAL A 316 -25.89 5.14 2.92
N ILE A 317 -24.73 5.56 3.42
CA ILE A 317 -24.18 6.91 3.23
C ILE A 317 -23.97 7.24 1.75
N GLU A 318 -23.58 6.27 0.93
CA GLU A 318 -23.42 6.47 -0.51
C GLU A 318 -24.68 7.04 -1.17
N ARG A 319 -25.86 6.58 -0.73
CA ARG A 319 -27.17 6.89 -1.31
C ARG A 319 -27.85 8.08 -0.66
N GLU A 320 -27.28 8.63 0.39
CA GLU A 320 -27.86 9.77 1.06
C GLU A 320 -27.77 11.03 0.22
N ASP A 321 -28.82 11.83 0.36
CA ASP A 321 -28.86 13.19 -0.13
C ASP A 321 -27.72 14.02 0.49
N GLU A 322 -27.10 14.86 -0.33
CA GLU A 322 -25.92 15.62 0.09
C GLU A 322 -26.23 16.63 1.19
N ASP A 323 -27.39 17.28 1.15
CA ASP A 323 -27.77 18.26 2.18
C ASP A 323 -28.01 17.56 3.53
N ILE A 324 -28.63 16.37 3.52
CA ILE A 324 -28.78 15.53 4.71
C ILE A 324 -27.40 15.10 5.23
N LEU A 325 -26.54 14.64 4.33
CA LEU A 325 -25.19 14.17 4.67
C LEU A 325 -24.35 15.27 5.30
N LEU A 326 -24.37 16.47 4.74
CA LEU A 326 -23.62 17.63 5.23
C LEU A 326 -24.04 18.02 6.66
N ARG A 327 -25.31 17.80 7.03
CA ARG A 327 -25.83 18.04 8.39
C ARG A 327 -25.46 16.97 9.41
N ARG A 328 -24.88 15.84 8.98
CA ARG A 328 -24.53 14.76 9.91
C ARG A 328 -23.52 15.20 10.94
N GLN A 329 -23.81 14.82 12.18
CA GLN A 329 -22.92 15.03 13.31
C GLN A 329 -21.77 14.04 13.23
N TYR A 330 -20.57 14.57 13.43
CA TYR A 330 -19.32 13.84 13.46
C TYR A 330 -18.59 14.14 14.76
N ARG A 331 -18.04 13.10 15.38
CA ARG A 331 -17.30 13.16 16.62
C ARG A 331 -15.91 12.59 16.41
N TYR A 332 -14.89 13.33 16.83
CA TYR A 332 -13.51 12.86 16.81
C TYR A 332 -12.80 13.26 18.11
N PHE A 333 -11.74 12.51 18.43
CA PHE A 333 -10.89 12.82 19.57
C PHE A 333 -9.80 13.82 19.15
N ASP A 334 -9.83 15.02 19.72
CA ASP A 334 -8.78 16.00 19.52
C ASP A 334 -7.68 15.82 20.57
N LYS A 335 -6.49 15.44 20.09
CA LYS A 335 -5.32 15.23 20.94
C LYS A 335 -4.83 16.52 21.60
N LYS A 336 -5.05 17.69 20.99
CA LYS A 336 -4.56 18.97 21.52
C LYS A 336 -5.37 19.41 22.74
N SER A 337 -6.70 19.36 22.65
CA SER A 337 -7.59 19.67 23.76
C SER A 337 -7.86 18.49 24.69
N ASN A 338 -7.38 17.29 24.33
CA ASN A 338 -7.59 16.02 25.05
C ASN A 338 -9.08 15.71 25.30
N LYS A 339 -9.94 16.06 24.33
CA LYS A 339 -11.40 15.92 24.43
C LYS A 339 -12.00 15.47 23.11
N TYR A 340 -13.18 14.87 23.19
CA TYR A 340 -13.98 14.64 22.00
C TYR A 340 -14.65 15.93 21.55
N ILE A 341 -14.47 16.26 20.29
CA ILE A 341 -15.11 17.39 19.62
C ILE A 341 -16.26 16.85 18.78
N ARG A 342 -17.43 17.50 18.88
CA ARG A 342 -18.56 17.30 17.98
C ARG A 342 -18.59 18.44 16.96
N THR A 343 -18.82 18.10 15.71
CA THR A 343 -18.87 19.00 14.55
C THR A 343 -19.81 18.43 13.50
N THR A 344 -20.03 19.12 12.39
CA THR A 344 -20.71 18.55 11.21
C THR A 344 -19.76 18.25 10.06
N ILE A 345 -20.18 17.42 9.12
CA ILE A 345 -19.47 17.20 7.85
C ILE A 345 -19.32 18.53 7.09
N ASN A 346 -20.37 19.36 7.08
CA ASN A 346 -20.33 20.69 6.48
C ASN A 346 -19.25 21.57 7.10
N ASP A 347 -19.14 21.58 8.43
CA ASP A 347 -18.11 22.39 9.12
C ASP A 347 -16.69 21.90 8.75
N ILE A 348 -16.48 20.59 8.65
CA ILE A 348 -15.21 20.02 8.21
C ILE A 348 -14.86 20.50 6.79
N LEU A 349 -15.81 20.40 5.85
CA LEU A 349 -15.64 20.86 4.47
C LEU A 349 -15.35 22.37 4.40
N ASN A 350 -16.11 23.18 5.13
CA ASN A 350 -15.95 24.64 5.15
C ASN A 350 -14.63 25.08 5.79
N ASN A 351 -14.21 24.42 6.86
CA ASN A 351 -12.93 24.70 7.51
C ASN A 351 -11.76 24.31 6.61
N GLY A 352 -11.85 23.17 5.93
CA GLY A 352 -10.88 22.77 4.89
C GLY A 352 -10.80 23.81 3.76
N ALA A 353 -11.94 24.33 3.30
CA ALA A 353 -11.97 25.33 2.22
C ALA A 353 -11.30 26.64 2.64
N LYS A 354 -11.60 27.13 3.85
CA LYS A 354 -10.95 28.32 4.42
C LYS A 354 -9.45 28.14 4.58
N GLN A 355 -9.01 26.95 4.98
CA GLN A 355 -7.58 26.63 5.09
C GLN A 355 -6.91 26.64 3.72
N LEU A 356 -7.49 25.94 2.75
CA LEU A 356 -6.97 25.84 1.39
C LEU A 356 -6.86 27.21 0.72
N GLU A 357 -7.87 28.07 0.88
CA GLU A 357 -7.84 29.44 0.37
C GLU A 357 -6.66 30.24 0.93
N ARG A 358 -6.38 30.11 2.24
CA ARG A 358 -5.22 30.75 2.86
C ARG A 358 -3.90 30.23 2.29
N TYR A 359 -3.77 28.91 2.09
CA TYR A 359 -2.58 28.32 1.49
C TYR A 359 -2.38 28.78 0.06
N MET A 360 -3.43 28.77 -0.76
CA MET A 360 -3.36 29.23 -2.15
C MET A 360 -2.89 30.69 -2.25
N ARG A 361 -3.39 31.57 -1.38
CA ARG A 361 -2.91 32.97 -1.32
C ARG A 361 -1.43 33.09 -0.93
N ILE A 362 -0.90 32.19 -0.10
CA ILE A 362 0.53 32.15 0.22
C ILE A 362 1.34 31.61 -0.95
N ILE A 363 0.85 30.55 -1.62
CA ILE A 363 1.50 29.98 -2.80
C ILE A 363 1.62 31.04 -3.91
N ALA A 364 0.57 31.82 -4.15
CA ALA A 364 0.54 32.90 -5.14
C ALA A 364 1.63 33.97 -4.94
N LYS A 365 2.22 34.09 -3.73
CA LYS A 365 3.34 35.01 -3.45
C LYS A 365 4.70 34.50 -3.93
N GLY A 366 4.78 33.27 -4.43
CA GLY A 366 6.02 32.68 -4.94
C GLY A 366 6.94 32.17 -3.83
N GLN A 367 8.25 32.28 -4.05
CA GLN A 367 9.27 31.76 -3.15
C GLN A 367 9.32 32.55 -1.84
N ALA A 368 9.27 31.86 -0.70
CA ALA A 368 9.51 32.47 0.60
C ALA A 368 10.98 32.85 0.76
N ASN A 369 11.24 33.92 1.52
CA ASN A 369 12.57 34.28 1.97
C ASN A 369 12.58 34.55 3.49
N LYS A 370 13.71 35.00 4.03
CA LYS A 370 13.85 35.25 5.48
C LYS A 370 12.78 36.23 6.04
N TYR A 371 12.27 37.12 5.19
CA TYR A 371 11.37 38.20 5.58
C TYR A 371 9.98 38.09 4.94
N SER A 372 9.79 37.25 3.92
CA SER A 372 8.50 37.07 3.21
C SER A 372 7.88 35.69 3.40
N THR A 373 6.55 35.67 3.42
CA THR A 373 5.74 34.45 3.31
C THR A 373 5.73 33.93 1.88
N GLY A 374 5.63 32.62 1.69
CA GLY A 374 5.58 31.99 0.37
C GLY A 374 5.82 30.48 0.47
N VAL A 375 6.15 29.87 -0.66
CA VAL A 375 6.56 28.46 -0.75
C VAL A 375 7.98 28.30 -0.21
N CYS A 376 8.18 27.30 0.66
CA CYS A 376 9.45 26.97 1.30
C CYS A 376 9.73 25.48 1.16
N ASP A 377 9.76 24.99 -0.07
CA ASP A 377 9.94 23.58 -0.40
C ASP A 377 11.10 23.40 -1.38
N GLU A 378 12.13 22.65 -1.00
CA GLU A 378 13.34 22.44 -1.81
C GLU A 378 13.07 21.64 -3.09
N ARG A 379 11.96 20.88 -3.12
CA ARG A 379 11.56 20.08 -4.28
C ARG A 379 10.95 20.94 -5.38
N ILE A 380 10.74 22.23 -5.15
CA ILE A 380 10.14 23.16 -6.11
C ILE A 380 11.09 24.31 -6.42
N LYS A 381 11.42 24.48 -7.70
CA LYS A 381 12.00 25.71 -8.23
C LYS A 381 10.89 26.66 -8.65
N ILE A 382 11.03 27.92 -8.28
CA ILE A 382 10.07 28.98 -8.61
C ILE A 382 10.78 30.04 -9.44
N ILE A 383 10.21 30.39 -10.58
CA ILE A 383 10.69 31.48 -11.44
C ILE A 383 9.53 32.39 -11.84
N ASN A 384 9.83 33.64 -12.19
CA ASN A 384 8.82 34.55 -12.73
C ASN A 384 8.26 34.03 -14.06
N SER A 385 6.97 34.21 -14.28
CA SER A 385 6.30 33.85 -15.53
C SER A 385 5.08 34.74 -15.79
N ASN A 386 4.46 34.56 -16.96
CA ASN A 386 3.12 35.05 -17.19
C ASN A 386 2.14 34.47 -16.15
N PRO A 387 1.02 35.17 -15.85
CA PRO A 387 0.01 34.70 -14.95
C PRO A 387 -0.49 33.30 -15.32
N ASN A 388 -0.54 32.40 -14.34
CA ASN A 388 -1.18 31.09 -14.47
C ASN A 388 -2.22 30.88 -13.36
N LYS A 389 -3.16 29.95 -13.55
CA LYS A 389 -4.25 29.67 -12.62
C LYS A 389 -3.79 28.82 -11.45
N LEU A 390 -4.25 29.18 -10.26
CA LEU A 390 -4.22 28.35 -9.06
C LEU A 390 -5.65 27.85 -8.82
N ILE A 391 -5.82 26.54 -8.85
CA ILE A 391 -7.12 25.90 -8.61
C ILE A 391 -7.05 25.16 -7.29
N GLY A 392 -8.03 25.31 -6.42
CA GLY A 392 -8.11 24.60 -5.15
C GLY A 392 -9.25 23.59 -5.15
N PHE A 393 -9.01 22.40 -4.61
CA PHE A 393 -10.06 21.44 -4.26
C PHE A 393 -9.92 20.95 -2.83
N VAL A 394 -11.02 21.03 -2.08
CA VAL A 394 -11.16 20.27 -0.85
C VAL A 394 -11.85 18.97 -1.19
N ILE A 395 -11.26 17.84 -0.84
CA ILE A 395 -11.82 16.50 -1.05
C ILE A 395 -12.10 15.87 0.31
N VAL A 396 -13.37 15.61 0.59
CA VAL A 396 -13.84 14.94 1.82
C VAL A 396 -14.30 13.54 1.47
N VAL A 397 -13.59 12.53 1.97
CA VAL A 397 -13.97 11.12 1.82
C VAL A 397 -14.62 10.63 3.12
N ILE A 398 -15.79 10.03 3.00
CA ILE A 398 -16.56 9.47 4.11
C ILE A 398 -16.67 7.97 3.88
N GLY A 399 -16.03 7.17 4.75
CA GLY A 399 -15.87 5.73 4.51
C GLY A 399 -15.03 5.48 3.26
N PHE A 400 -15.53 4.67 2.31
CA PHE A 400 -14.88 4.46 1.01
C PHE A 400 -15.78 4.79 -0.17
N ARG A 401 -17.09 4.96 0.04
CA ARG A 401 -18.06 5.11 -1.04
C ARG A 401 -18.45 6.53 -1.34
N ARG A 402 -18.50 7.40 -0.33
CA ARG A 402 -19.01 8.76 -0.48
C ARG A 402 -17.86 9.75 -0.48
N ILE A 403 -17.78 10.53 -1.55
CA ILE A 403 -16.79 11.59 -1.72
C ILE A 403 -17.54 12.87 -2.02
N ILE A 404 -17.31 13.90 -1.23
CA ILE A 404 -17.80 15.27 -1.46
C ILE A 404 -16.58 16.12 -1.77
N TRP A 405 -16.71 17.08 -2.68
CA TRP A 405 -15.64 18.00 -2.97
C TRP A 405 -16.17 19.41 -3.21
N ARG A 406 -15.28 20.41 -3.08
CA ARG A 406 -15.59 21.81 -3.38
C ARG A 406 -14.39 22.49 -4.02
N SER A 407 -14.63 23.28 -5.07
CA SER A 407 -13.61 24.16 -5.64
C SER A 407 -13.42 25.42 -4.78
N VAL A 408 -12.18 25.90 -4.70
CA VAL A 408 -11.80 27.10 -3.95
C VAL A 408 -11.13 28.08 -4.91
N ASP A 409 -11.68 29.30 -4.94
CA ASP A 409 -11.18 30.49 -5.64
C ASP A 409 -10.56 30.22 -7.03
N GLU A 410 -11.38 29.80 -7.99
CA GLU A 410 -10.99 29.51 -9.38
C GLU A 410 -10.41 30.72 -10.14
N LYS A 411 -10.53 31.92 -9.57
CA LYS A 411 -10.03 33.17 -10.15
C LYS A 411 -8.63 33.53 -9.67
N LEU A 412 -8.09 32.81 -8.68
CA LEU A 412 -6.76 33.09 -8.15
C LEU A 412 -5.68 32.77 -9.20
N THR A 413 -4.76 33.71 -9.38
CA THR A 413 -3.64 33.56 -10.30
C THR A 413 -2.30 33.74 -9.58
N THR A 414 -1.24 33.27 -10.24
CA THR A 414 0.14 33.41 -9.79
C THR A 414 1.02 33.85 -10.95
N ASN A 415 1.95 34.78 -10.69
CA ASN A 415 2.93 35.25 -11.67
C ASN A 415 4.22 34.42 -11.66
N TYR A 416 4.11 33.18 -11.17
CA TYR A 416 5.24 32.29 -10.99
C TYR A 416 4.99 30.96 -11.68
N ARG A 417 6.07 30.41 -12.25
CA ARG A 417 6.12 29.05 -12.74
C ARG A 417 6.80 28.18 -11.69
N TYR A 418 6.08 27.17 -11.22
CA TYR A 418 6.58 26.15 -10.30
C TYR A 418 7.06 24.95 -11.09
N ILE A 419 8.24 24.45 -10.75
CA ILE A 419 8.91 23.35 -11.45
C ILE A 419 9.40 22.38 -10.38
N LYS A 420 9.01 21.11 -10.48
CA LYS A 420 9.56 20.09 -9.58
C LYS A 420 11.02 19.82 -9.94
N ILE A 421 11.88 19.84 -8.92
CA ILE A 421 13.25 19.36 -8.99
C ILE A 421 13.23 17.90 -8.54
N ASN A 422 13.83 17.01 -9.33
CA ASN A 422 13.91 15.59 -9.05
C ASN A 422 15.01 15.26 -8.04
#